data_AF-A0A6P2FCX6-F1
#
_entry.id   AF-A0A6P2FCX6-F1
#
_cell.length_a   1.000
_cell.length_b   1.000
_cell.length_c   1.000
_cell.angle_alpha   90.00
_cell.angle_beta   90.00
_cell.angle_gamma   90.00
#
_symmetry.space_group_name_H-M   'P 1'
#
loop_
_entity.id
_entity.type
_entity.pdbx_description
1 polymer ?
#
loop_
_entity_poly.entity_id
_entity_poly.type
_entity_poly.pdbx_seq_one_letter_code
_entity_poly.pdbx_strand_id
1 'polypeptide(L)' 'MIMAEIPPPKKGSLWRTVKAVAWGFFGVRKNSDYQEDIAKLTPLHIVAVGLVAAVLFVVGLILLVKFVVAP' A
#
# COMPACT_ATOMS: atom_id res chain seq x y z
N MET A 1 -39.69 -18.02 9.51
CA MET A 1 -38.97 -16.93 10.19
C MET A 1 -37.52 -17.36 10.30
N ILE A 2 -36.64 -16.76 9.51
CA ILE A 2 -35.30 -17.29 9.19
C ILE A 2 -34.34 -16.96 10.34
N MET A 3 -33.78 -17.99 10.99
CA MET A 3 -32.62 -17.84 11.86
C MET A 3 -31.41 -17.57 10.94
N ALA A 4 -30.93 -16.34 10.90
CA ALA A 4 -29.67 -16.05 10.23
C ALA A 4 -28.53 -16.64 11.08
N GLU A 5 -27.86 -17.68 10.58
CA GLU A 5 -26.59 -18.14 11.16
C GLU A 5 -25.56 -16.99 11.05
N ILE A 6 -25.09 -16.51 12.21
CA ILE A 6 -23.98 -15.56 12.26
C ILE A 6 -22.70 -16.38 12.06
N PRO A 7 -21.96 -16.20 10.95
CA PRO A 7 -20.74 -16.97 10.71
C PRO A 7 -19.72 -16.70 11.83
N PRO A 8 -18.96 -17.71 12.30
CA PRO A 8 -18.04 -17.56 13.40
C PRO A 8 -16.98 -16.50 13.08
N PRO A 9 -16.51 -15.73 14.08
CA PRO A 9 -15.52 -14.68 13.87
C PRO A 9 -14.26 -15.28 13.23
N LYS A 10 -14.00 -14.92 11.96
CA LYS A 10 -12.78 -15.31 11.26
C LYS A 10 -11.61 -14.76 12.07
N LYS A 11 -10.89 -15.65 12.76
CA LYS A 11 -9.70 -15.32 13.55
C LYS A 11 -8.83 -14.40 12.71
N GLY A 12 -8.62 -13.17 13.18
CA GLY A 12 -7.75 -12.21 12.53
C GLY A 12 -6.37 -12.83 12.41
N SER A 13 -6.02 -13.30 11.22
CA SER A 13 -4.72 -13.90 11.01
C SER A 13 -3.69 -12.79 11.17
N LEU A 14 -2.81 -12.92 12.16
CA LEU A 14 -1.65 -12.03 12.35
C LEU A 14 -0.86 -11.87 11.04
N TRP A 15 -0.89 -12.91 10.20
CA TRP A 15 -0.35 -12.90 8.86
C TRP A 15 -1.00 -11.89 7.92
N ARG A 16 -2.31 -11.64 8.08
CA ARG A 16 -3.04 -10.60 7.35
C ARG A 16 -2.67 -9.19 7.84
N THR A 17 -2.38 -9.05 9.13
CA THR A 17 -1.89 -7.80 9.73
C THR A 17 -0.47 -7.50 9.25
N VAL A 18 0.44 -8.48 9.29
CA VAL A 18 1.81 -8.33 8.75
C VAL A 18 1.77 -8.04 7.26
N LYS A 19 0.95 -8.76 6.49
CA LYS A 19 0.77 -8.48 5.06
C LYS A 19 0.20 -7.08 4.82
N ALA A 20 -0.76 -6.62 5.62
CA ALA A 20 -1.31 -5.27 5.53
C ALA A 20 -0.28 -4.19 5.86
N VAL A 21 0.55 -4.41 6.88
CA VAL A 21 1.64 -3.51 7.26
C VAL A 21 2.72 -3.50 6.16
N ALA A 22 3.08 -4.65 5.59
CA ALA A 22 4.01 -4.76 4.47
C ALA A 22 3.52 -4.02 3.20
N TRP A 23 2.23 -4.09 2.88
CA TRP A 23 1.61 -3.28 1.82
C TRP A 23 1.60 -1.78 2.15
N GLY A 24 1.53 -1.43 3.44
CA GLY A 24 1.68 -0.06 3.94
C GLY A 24 3.10 0.47 3.84
N PHE A 25 4.12 -0.37 4.00
CA PHE A 25 5.52 0.02 3.78
C PHE A 25 5.82 0.24 2.30
N PHE A 26 5.35 -0.65 1.42
CA PHE A 26 5.63 -0.54 -0.02
C PHE A 26 4.87 0.58 -0.76
N GLY A 27 3.88 1.23 -0.13
CA GLY A 27 3.22 2.42 -0.68
C GLY A 27 2.22 2.17 -1.83
N VAL A 28 1.83 0.92 -2.12
CA VAL A 28 0.94 0.57 -3.25
C VAL A 28 -0.44 0.15 -2.73
N ARG A 29 -1.22 1.10 -2.22
CA ARG A 29 -2.67 0.89 -2.09
C ARG A 29 -3.43 2.11 -2.60
N LYS A 30 -3.43 2.31 -3.92
CA LYS A 30 -4.31 3.30 -4.55
C LYS A 30 -4.81 2.81 -5.91
N ASN A 31 -6.01 2.21 -5.90
CA ASN A 31 -6.78 1.88 -7.10
C ASN A 31 -8.26 2.29 -6.98
N SER A 32 -8.67 3.10 -5.99
CA SER A 32 -10.10 3.48 -5.88
C SER A 32 -10.44 4.85 -6.44
N ASP A 33 -9.49 5.80 -6.48
CA ASP A 33 -9.80 7.18 -6.92
C ASP A 33 -9.36 7.43 -8.37
N TYR A 34 -8.82 6.40 -9.02
CA TYR A 34 -8.20 6.47 -10.35
C TYR A 34 -9.20 6.77 -11.46
N GLN A 35 -10.49 6.43 -11.29
CA GLN A 35 -11.49 6.52 -12.36
C GLN A 35 -12.16 7.89 -12.48
N GLU A 36 -12.20 8.71 -11.42
CA GLU A 36 -12.79 10.05 -11.48
C GLU A 36 -11.81 11.13 -11.94
N ASP A 37 -10.51 10.98 -11.62
CA ASP A 37 -9.47 11.96 -11.97
C ASP A 37 -8.90 11.78 -13.38
N ILE A 38 -8.97 10.58 -13.97
CA ILE A 38 -8.54 10.31 -15.36
C ILE A 38 -9.29 11.18 -16.37
N ALA A 39 -10.52 11.60 -16.05
CA ALA A 39 -11.34 12.45 -16.93
C ALA A 39 -10.92 13.93 -16.92
N LYS A 40 -10.11 14.38 -15.95
CA LYS A 40 -9.74 15.79 -15.77
C LYS A 40 -8.23 16.06 -15.73
N LEU A 41 -7.40 15.07 -15.40
CA LEU A 41 -5.95 15.18 -15.33
C LEU A 41 -5.28 14.07 -16.15
N THR A 42 -4.29 14.42 -16.98
CA THR A 42 -3.63 13.49 -17.90
C THR A 42 -3.02 12.29 -17.14
N PRO A 43 -3.36 11.03 -17.47
CA PRO A 43 -2.88 9.80 -16.81
C PRO A 43 -1.36 9.74 -16.63
N LEU A 44 -0.63 10.41 -17.53
CA LEU A 44 0.83 10.59 -17.48
C LEU A 44 1.34 11.09 -16.11
N HIS A 45 0.62 12.02 -15.47
CA HIS A 45 1.07 12.63 -14.22
C HIS A 45 1.02 11.65 -13.05
N ILE A 46 -0.01 10.78 -13.03
CA ILE A 46 -0.19 9.79 -11.96
C ILE A 46 0.92 8.72 -12.04
N VAL A 47 1.28 8.32 -13.26
CA VAL A 47 2.40 7.40 -13.51
C VAL A 47 3.73 8.04 -13.10
N ALA A 48 3.95 9.30 -13.43
CA ALA A 48 5.16 10.03 -13.04
C ALA A 48 5.30 10.15 -11.52
N VAL A 49 4.25 10.55 -10.81
CA VAL A 49 4.25 10.68 -9.34
C VAL A 49 4.43 9.31 -8.67
N GLY A 50 3.78 8.26 -9.19
CA GLY A 50 3.96 6.89 -8.70
C GLY A 50 5.39 6.38 -8.85
N LEU A 51 6.04 6.69 -9.98
CA LEU A 51 7.43 6.32 -10.23
C LEU A 51 8.39 7.07 -9.30
N VAL A 52 8.20 8.38 -9.11
CA VAL A 52 9.00 9.18 -8.19
C VAL A 52 8.86 8.67 -6.75
N ALA A 53 7.65 8.40 -6.30
CA ALA A 53 7.40 7.87 -4.96
C ALA A 53 8.07 6.50 -4.73
N ALA A 54 8.06 5.62 -5.73
CA ALA A 54 8.73 4.33 -5.68
C ALA A 54 10.26 4.48 -5.57
N VAL A 55 10.85 5.40 -6.35
CA VAL A 55 12.28 5.68 -6.30
C VAL A 55 12.69 6.24 -4.94
N LEU A 56 11.92 7.21 -4.41
CA LEU A 56 12.17 7.79 -3.09
C LEU A 56 12.09 6.73 -1.98
N PHE A 57 11.14 5.80 -2.06
CA PHE A 57 11.01 4.71 -1.10
C PHE A 57 12.25 3.80 -1.09
N VAL A 58 12.73 3.39 -2.26
CA VAL A 58 13.92 2.55 -2.39
C VAL A 58 15.18 3.27 -1.88
N VAL A 59 15.36 4.54 -2.26
CA VAL A 59 16.48 5.36 -1.77
C VAL A 59 16.42 5.50 -0.25
N GLY A 60 15.24 5.75 0.32
CA GLY A 60 15.04 5.83 1.76
C GLY A 60 15.46 4.54 2.48
N LEU A 61 15.11 3.37 1.96
CA LEU A 61 15.55 2.09 2.52
C LEU A 61 17.06 1.89 2.42
N ILE A 62 17.68 2.27 1.30
CA ILE A 62 19.14 2.17 1.12
C ILE A 62 19.86 3.07 2.14
N LEU A 63 19.41 4.31 2.31
CA LEU A 63 19.97 5.23 3.28
C LEU A 63 19.78 4.73 4.72
N LEU A 64 18.60 4.19 5.03
CA LEU A 64 18.32 3.59 6.34
C LEU A 64 19.28 2.44 6.63
N VAL A 65 19.48 1.54 5.68
CA VAL A 65 20.43 0.42 5.84
C VAL A 65 21.85 0.94 5.99
N LYS A 66 22.28 1.88 5.16
CA LYS A 66 23.61 2.49 5.29
C LYS A 66 23.82 3.15 6.65
N PHE A 67 22.80 3.82 7.18
CA PHE A 67 22.84 4.44 8.51
C PHE A 67 22.93 3.39 9.63
N VAL A 68 22.22 2.27 9.51
CA VAL A 68 22.26 1.19 10.52
C VAL A 68 23.59 0.41 10.49
N VAL A 69 24.21 0.29 9.31
CA VAL A 69 25.40 -0.55 9.10
C VAL A 69 26.71 0.23 9.15
N ALA A 70 26.68 1.57 9.10
CA ALA A 70 27.86 2.40 9.32
C ALA A 70 27.98 2.77 10.81
N PRO A 71 28.78 2.04 11.62
CA PRO A 71 29.17 2.47 12.97
C PRO A 71 30.08 3.70 12.95
#